data_AF-A0A7X7UNT2-F1
#
_entry.id   AF-A0A7X7UNT2-F1
#
_cell.length_a   1.000
_cell.length_b   1.000
_cell.length_c   1.000
_cell.angle_alpha   90.00
_cell.angle_beta   90.00
_cell.angle_gamma   90.00
#
_symmetry.space_group_name_H-M   'P 1'
#
loop_
_entity.id
_entity.type
_entity.pdbx_description
1 polymer ?
#
loop_
_entity_poly.entity_id
_entity_poly.type
_entity_poly.pdbx_seq_one_letter_code
_entity_poly.pdbx_strand_id
1 'polypeptide(L)'
;MVPKNLGILCFLAIITLHATGQAGFTENRGQWQEPFLYKADIAPGVSVFIDQHAFIFNLAELNHREEDHAATGKPDYNHIHGHAFRIVFDGAVFKDIFPGEPLPGYENFFLTNDSKRWVGGLKKYKNLILKEIWPGIDLKLEISGGRLKYTFFLQKGNNTKRIKLHYEGLEELKLNNKTLELKTSIGKIIENEPIAWDQKGNKIQVSYQLNGNILQFDVHDFLEEESLVIDPELIFSTYTGSTADNWGFCGTYAPDKAVYSGGIV
;
A
#
# COMPACT_ATOMS: atom_id res chain seq x y z
N MET A 1 33.46 -20.20 -57.68
CA MET A 1 32.66 -18.96 -57.45
C MET A 1 31.56 -19.27 -56.45
N VAL A 2 31.44 -18.41 -55.45
CA VAL A 2 30.48 -18.37 -54.31
C VAL A 2 29.05 -18.11 -54.86
N PRO A 3 27.93 -18.58 -54.24
CA PRO A 3 27.55 -18.18 -52.88
C PRO A 3 27.20 -19.26 -51.87
N LYS A 4 27.68 -19.00 -50.64
CA LYS A 4 27.23 -19.56 -49.36
C LYS A 4 25.93 -18.85 -48.97
N ASN A 5 24.88 -19.62 -48.71
CA ASN A 5 23.66 -19.12 -48.07
C ASN A 5 23.95 -18.82 -46.60
N LEU A 6 23.96 -17.53 -46.26
CA LEU A 6 24.04 -17.04 -44.88
C LEU A 6 22.60 -16.88 -44.37
N GLY A 7 22.06 -17.93 -43.76
CA GLY A 7 20.79 -17.85 -43.05
C GLY A 7 20.99 -17.12 -41.73
N ILE A 8 20.62 -15.83 -41.67
CA ILE A 8 20.48 -15.10 -40.42
C ILE A 8 19.20 -15.59 -39.75
N LEU A 9 19.33 -16.50 -38.80
CA LEU A 9 18.23 -16.87 -37.91
C LEU A 9 18.13 -15.77 -36.85
N CYS A 10 17.23 -14.81 -37.06
CA CYS A 10 16.84 -13.85 -36.02
C CYS A 10 16.19 -14.61 -34.86
N PHE A 11 16.90 -14.72 -33.73
CA PHE A 11 16.28 -15.04 -32.45
C PHE A 11 15.39 -13.85 -32.05
N LEU A 12 14.10 -13.91 -32.39
CA LEU A 12 13.10 -13.12 -31.69
C LEU A 12 12.98 -13.70 -30.27
N ALA A 13 13.74 -13.13 -29.34
CA ALA A 13 13.46 -13.28 -27.93
C ALA A 13 12.11 -12.59 -27.67
N ILE A 14 11.04 -13.38 -27.68
CA ILE A 14 9.74 -12.94 -27.16
C ILE A 14 9.94 -12.82 -25.64
N ILE A 15 10.36 -11.64 -25.21
CA ILE A 15 10.29 -11.26 -23.80
C ILE A 15 8.80 -11.10 -23.52
N THR A 16 8.18 -12.14 -22.99
CA THR A 16 6.85 -12.04 -22.40
C THR A 16 6.98 -11.15 -21.17
N LEU A 17 6.69 -9.86 -21.35
CA LEU A 17 6.52 -8.93 -20.26
C LEU A 17 5.25 -9.36 -19.51
N HIS A 18 5.43 -10.16 -18.46
CA HIS A 18 4.35 -10.49 -17.56
C HIS A 18 4.03 -9.21 -16.79
N ALA A 19 2.92 -8.56 -17.16
CA ALA A 19 2.36 -7.48 -16.37
C ALA A 19 1.70 -8.10 -15.14
N THR A 20 2.50 -8.45 -14.13
CA THR A 20 1.95 -8.56 -12.78
C THR A 20 1.41 -7.17 -12.44
N GLY A 21 0.17 -7.10 -11.95
CA GLY A 21 -0.45 -5.83 -11.60
C GLY A 21 0.40 -5.12 -10.56
N GLN A 22 1.21 -4.15 -11.00
CA GLN A 22 2.11 -3.46 -10.09
C GLN A 22 1.26 -2.59 -9.15
N ALA A 23 1.41 -2.83 -7.84
CA ALA A 23 0.72 -2.05 -6.83
C ALA A 23 1.13 -0.58 -6.99
N GLY A 24 0.13 0.30 -6.99
CA GLY A 24 0.30 1.71 -7.28
C GLY A 24 -0.88 2.50 -6.77
N PHE A 25 -0.72 3.82 -6.77
CA PHE A 25 -1.77 4.74 -6.37
C PHE A 25 -2.62 5.13 -7.58
N THR A 26 -3.92 4.90 -7.50
CA THR A 26 -4.92 5.32 -8.49
C THR A 26 -5.64 6.55 -7.98
N GLU A 27 -5.62 7.63 -8.76
CA GLU A 27 -6.31 8.88 -8.45
C GLU A 27 -7.83 8.69 -8.46
N ASN A 28 -8.54 9.27 -7.49
CA ASN A 28 -9.99 9.36 -7.52
C ASN A 28 -10.43 10.57 -8.37
N ARG A 29 -10.87 10.30 -9.59
CA ARG A 29 -11.45 11.29 -10.51
C ARG A 29 -12.99 11.26 -10.49
N GLY A 30 -13.58 10.69 -9.45
CA GLY A 30 -15.03 10.55 -9.26
C GLY A 30 -15.60 9.18 -9.58
N GLN A 31 -14.76 8.21 -9.95
CA GLN A 31 -15.18 6.81 -10.12
C GLN A 31 -15.65 6.19 -8.80
N TRP A 32 -15.08 6.62 -7.67
CA TRP A 32 -15.55 6.31 -6.32
C TRP A 32 -16.33 7.49 -5.75
N GLN A 33 -17.34 7.24 -4.92
CA GLN A 33 -18.18 8.33 -4.38
C GLN A 33 -17.54 9.01 -3.17
N GLU A 34 -16.70 8.25 -2.47
CA GLU A 34 -16.08 8.61 -1.23
C GLU A 34 -15.01 9.70 -1.46
N PRO A 35 -14.86 10.66 -0.53
CA PRO A 35 -14.07 11.87 -0.74
C PRO A 35 -12.57 11.67 -0.46
N PHE A 36 -11.96 10.61 -0.99
CA PHE A 36 -10.51 10.42 -0.93
C PHE A 36 -9.83 10.86 -2.24
N LEU A 37 -8.54 11.16 -2.20
CA LEU A 37 -7.75 11.62 -3.33
C LEU A 37 -7.13 10.47 -4.14
N TYR A 38 -6.56 9.47 -3.44
CA TYR A 38 -5.94 8.31 -4.07
C TYR A 38 -6.29 7.02 -3.33
N LYS A 39 -6.30 5.90 -4.05
CA LYS A 39 -6.45 4.55 -3.50
C LYS A 39 -5.27 3.68 -3.92
N ALA A 40 -4.83 2.79 -3.05
CA ALA A 40 -3.87 1.74 -3.33
C ALA A 40 -4.34 0.41 -2.74
N ASP A 41 -4.26 -0.67 -3.52
CA ASP A 41 -4.36 -2.03 -2.99
C ASP A 41 -2.94 -2.53 -2.72
N ILE A 42 -2.59 -2.64 -1.44
CA ILE A 42 -1.21 -2.95 -1.02
C ILE A 42 -1.01 -4.44 -0.77
N ALA A 43 -2.04 -5.15 -0.35
CA ALA A 43 -2.03 -6.60 -0.20
C ALA A 43 -3.44 -7.15 -0.45
N PRO A 44 -3.60 -8.47 -0.69
CA PRO A 44 -4.92 -9.09 -0.73
C PRO A 44 -5.75 -8.72 0.51
N GLY A 45 -6.94 -8.16 0.30
CA GLY A 45 -7.83 -7.73 1.40
C GLY A 45 -7.40 -6.45 2.11
N VAL A 46 -6.34 -5.77 1.65
CA VAL A 46 -5.83 -4.54 2.27
C VAL A 46 -5.78 -3.40 1.25
N SER A 47 -6.72 -2.46 1.40
CA SER A 47 -6.72 -1.21 0.65
C SER A 47 -6.35 -0.04 1.56
N VAL A 48 -5.61 0.92 1.01
CA VAL A 48 -5.33 2.19 1.65
C VAL A 48 -5.87 3.33 0.80
N PHE A 49 -6.58 4.25 1.46
CA PHE A 49 -7.08 5.47 0.86
C PHE A 49 -6.31 6.65 1.44
N ILE A 50 -5.89 7.55 0.56
CA ILE A 50 -5.16 8.77 0.89
C ILE A 50 -6.12 9.93 0.71
N ASP A 51 -6.34 10.66 1.79
CA ASP A 51 -7.09 11.91 1.79
C ASP A 51 -6.20 13.05 2.34
N GLN A 52 -6.71 14.27 2.35
CA GLN A 52 -6.02 15.49 2.77
C GLN A 52 -5.48 15.42 4.21
N HIS A 53 -6.18 14.68 5.07
CA HIS A 53 -5.90 14.69 6.52
C HIS A 53 -5.63 13.31 7.10
N ALA A 54 -5.72 12.24 6.30
CA ALA A 54 -5.55 10.90 6.84
C ALA A 54 -5.13 9.87 5.80
N PHE A 55 -4.47 8.83 6.29
CA PHE A 55 -4.55 7.51 5.70
C PHE A 55 -5.76 6.77 6.26
N ILE A 56 -6.50 6.07 5.41
CA ILE A 56 -7.59 5.19 5.82
C ILE A 56 -7.23 3.79 5.36
N PHE A 57 -7.03 2.89 6.30
CA PHE A 57 -6.78 1.48 6.04
C PHE A 57 -8.10 0.73 6.12
N ASN A 58 -8.41 -0.03 5.08
CA ASN A 58 -9.52 -0.97 5.08
C ASN A 58 -8.96 -2.39 4.94
N LEU A 59 -9.22 -3.20 5.95
CA LEU A 59 -8.76 -4.58 6.04
C LEU A 59 -9.97 -5.50 5.92
N ALA A 60 -9.86 -6.54 5.12
CA ALA A 60 -10.85 -7.59 4.98
C ALA A 60 -10.17 -8.95 5.13
N GLU A 61 -10.79 -9.82 5.92
CA GLU A 61 -10.39 -11.21 6.03
C GLU A 61 -10.79 -11.95 4.74
N LEU A 62 -9.79 -12.51 4.07
CA LEU A 62 -9.98 -13.31 2.86
C LEU A 62 -10.03 -14.79 3.22
N ASN A 63 -11.06 -15.21 3.96
CA ASN A 63 -11.35 -16.63 4.11
C ASN A 63 -12.18 -17.08 2.89
N HIS A 64 -11.52 -17.61 1.86
CA HIS A 64 -12.21 -18.32 0.79
C HIS A 64 -12.84 -19.60 1.34
N ARG A 65 -14.17 -19.69 1.31
CA ARG A 65 -14.88 -20.96 1.49
C ARG A 65 -15.17 -21.52 0.10
N GLU A 66 -14.95 -22.82 -0.12
CA GLU A 66 -15.28 -23.50 -1.41
C GLU A 66 -16.76 -23.28 -1.83
N GLU A 67 -17.63 -22.94 -0.88
CA GLU A 67 -19.05 -22.64 -1.04
C GLU A 67 -19.31 -21.34 -1.85
N ASP A 68 -18.36 -20.40 -1.92
CA ASP A 68 -18.50 -19.13 -2.66
C ASP A 68 -18.46 -19.31 -4.19
N HIS A 69 -17.89 -20.42 -4.67
CA HIS A 69 -17.86 -20.76 -6.10
C HIS A 69 -19.07 -21.58 -6.55
N ALA A 70 -19.92 -22.01 -5.62
CA ALA A 70 -20.96 -23.00 -5.87
C ALA A 70 -22.37 -22.49 -5.52
N ALA A 71 -22.82 -21.35 -6.04
CA ALA A 71 -24.27 -21.13 -6.11
C ALA A 71 -24.69 -20.03 -7.10
N THR A 72 -25.76 -20.34 -7.81
CA THR A 72 -26.71 -19.45 -8.48
C THR A 72 -27.47 -18.51 -7.50
N GLY A 73 -26.86 -18.15 -6.37
CA GLY A 73 -27.43 -17.34 -5.29
C GLY A 73 -26.62 -16.07 -5.03
N LYS A 74 -27.24 -15.09 -4.36
CA LYS A 74 -26.54 -13.86 -3.95
C LYS A 74 -25.40 -14.21 -2.98
N PRO A 75 -24.22 -13.59 -3.08
CA PRO A 75 -23.12 -13.84 -2.16
C PRO A 75 -23.55 -13.56 -0.71
N ASP A 76 -23.21 -14.44 0.23
CA ASP A 76 -23.45 -14.23 1.66
C ASP A 76 -22.28 -13.44 2.25
N TYR A 77 -22.45 -12.12 2.38
CA TYR A 77 -21.39 -11.27 2.93
C TYR A 77 -21.24 -11.34 4.46
N ASN A 78 -22.06 -12.11 5.17
CA ASN A 78 -22.05 -12.13 6.65
C ASN A 78 -20.80 -12.76 7.26
N HIS A 79 -19.98 -13.46 6.48
CA HIS A 79 -18.75 -14.10 6.95
C HIS A 79 -17.47 -13.33 6.59
N ILE A 80 -17.57 -12.19 5.91
CA ILE A 80 -16.41 -11.33 5.63
C ILE A 80 -16.21 -10.40 6.81
N HIS A 81 -15.25 -10.73 7.67
CA HIS A 81 -14.85 -9.84 8.75
C HIS A 81 -13.92 -8.76 8.20
N GLY A 82 -14.20 -7.51 8.54
CA GLY A 82 -13.39 -6.38 8.15
C GLY A 82 -13.11 -5.47 9.32
N HIS A 83 -12.06 -4.67 9.18
CA HIS A 83 -11.72 -3.63 10.13
C HIS A 83 -11.15 -2.42 9.37
N ALA A 84 -11.62 -1.23 9.70
CA ALA A 84 -11.09 0.01 9.15
C ALA A 84 -10.55 0.89 10.27
N PHE A 85 -9.38 1.47 10.06
CA PHE A 85 -8.77 2.43 10.97
C PHE A 85 -8.14 3.59 10.19
N ARG A 86 -7.90 4.71 10.86
CA ARG A 86 -7.35 5.92 10.25
C ARG A 86 -6.08 6.35 10.96
N ILE A 87 -5.14 6.88 10.20
CA ILE A 87 -3.99 7.62 10.71
C ILE A 87 -4.20 9.08 10.29
N VAL A 88 -4.63 9.91 11.22
CA VAL A 88 -4.95 11.32 11.02
C VAL A 88 -3.71 12.17 11.25
N PHE A 89 -3.43 13.10 10.33
CA PHE A 89 -2.33 14.06 10.42
C PHE A 89 -2.75 15.26 11.27
N ASP A 90 -2.54 15.19 12.58
CA ASP A 90 -2.95 16.25 13.49
C ASP A 90 -2.17 17.55 13.22
N GLY A 91 -2.89 18.66 13.06
CA GLY A 91 -2.33 19.97 12.71
C GLY A 91 -1.79 20.11 11.29
N ALA A 92 -2.08 19.18 10.37
CA ALA A 92 -1.66 19.26 8.98
C ALA A 92 -2.40 20.38 8.21
N VAL A 93 -1.66 21.05 7.32
CA VAL A 93 -2.15 22.11 6.42
C VAL A 93 -2.01 21.61 4.98
N PHE A 94 -2.81 20.62 4.63
CA PHE A 94 -2.81 20.05 3.28
C PHE A 94 -2.86 21.15 2.22
N LYS A 95 -1.91 21.10 1.29
CA LYS A 95 -1.79 22.05 0.19
C LYS A 95 -2.07 21.38 -1.15
N ASP A 96 -1.27 20.36 -1.46
CA ASP A 96 -1.37 19.64 -2.72
C ASP A 96 -0.71 18.25 -2.62
N ILE A 97 -1.05 17.36 -3.54
CA ILE A 97 -0.49 16.02 -3.68
C ILE A 97 0.02 15.81 -5.11
N PHE A 98 1.30 15.45 -5.22
CA PHE A 98 1.96 15.29 -6.50
C PHE A 98 2.19 13.82 -6.78
N PRO A 99 1.58 13.25 -7.83
CA PRO A 99 1.90 11.90 -8.25
C PRO A 99 3.29 11.83 -8.87
N GLY A 100 4.02 10.76 -8.54
CA GLY A 100 5.34 10.48 -9.09
C GLY A 100 5.30 9.82 -10.46
N GLU A 101 6.23 8.91 -10.71
CA GLU A 101 6.33 8.21 -11.99
C GLU A 101 5.09 7.32 -12.23
N PRO A 102 4.43 7.43 -13.41
CA PRO A 102 3.33 6.54 -13.75
C PRO A 102 3.84 5.13 -14.04
N LEU A 103 3.06 4.15 -13.60
CA LEU A 103 3.27 2.74 -13.91
C LEU A 103 2.81 2.42 -15.34
N PRO A 104 3.38 1.39 -15.98
CA PRO A 104 2.89 0.89 -17.26
C PRO A 104 1.42 0.48 -17.19
N GLY A 105 0.71 0.67 -18.30
CA GLY A 105 -0.72 0.33 -18.41
C GLY A 105 -1.67 1.47 -18.05
N TYR A 106 -2.94 1.11 -17.88
CA TYR A 106 -4.01 2.00 -17.47
C TYR A 106 -5.16 1.19 -16.87
N GLU A 107 -5.98 1.85 -16.07
CA GLU A 107 -7.17 1.28 -15.44
C GLU A 107 -8.43 1.97 -15.98
N ASN A 108 -9.51 1.20 -16.10
CA ASN A 108 -10.82 1.70 -16.47
C ASN A 108 -11.83 1.25 -15.43
N PHE A 109 -12.62 2.19 -14.95
CA PHE A 109 -13.59 1.98 -13.88
C PHE A 109 -15.00 2.20 -14.41
N PHE A 110 -15.77 1.11 -14.40
CA PHE A 110 -17.18 1.05 -14.79
C PHE A 110 -18.03 0.61 -13.58
N LEU A 111 -17.86 1.31 -12.46
CA LEU A 111 -18.34 0.85 -11.14
C LEU A 111 -19.86 1.06 -10.91
N THR A 112 -20.51 1.84 -11.76
CA THR A 112 -21.94 2.16 -11.60
C THR A 112 -22.68 2.00 -12.93
N ASN A 113 -24.01 1.87 -12.86
CA ASN A 113 -24.87 1.84 -14.05
C ASN A 113 -24.95 3.22 -14.76
N ASP A 114 -24.46 4.29 -14.16
CA ASP A 114 -24.38 5.61 -14.78
C ASP A 114 -23.07 5.73 -15.58
N SER A 115 -23.18 5.72 -16.90
CA SER A 115 -22.04 5.82 -17.81
C SER A 115 -21.31 7.17 -17.73
N LYS A 116 -21.95 8.22 -17.20
CA LYS A 116 -21.28 9.50 -16.96
C LYS A 116 -20.23 9.43 -15.85
N ARG A 117 -20.30 8.38 -15.02
CA ARG A 117 -19.36 8.11 -13.93
C ARG A 117 -18.28 7.10 -14.30
N TRP A 118 -18.29 6.64 -15.54
CA TRP A 118 -17.24 5.77 -16.05
C TRP A 118 -15.99 6.59 -16.28
N VAL A 119 -14.88 6.14 -15.72
CA VAL A 119 -13.60 6.83 -15.87
C VAL A 119 -12.59 5.85 -16.44
N GLY A 120 -12.10 6.15 -17.64
CA GLY A 120 -11.13 5.33 -18.36
C GLY A 120 -9.75 5.98 -18.47
N GLY A 121 -8.74 5.17 -18.76
CA GLY A 121 -7.39 5.65 -19.03
C GLY A 121 -6.64 6.18 -17.81
N LEU A 122 -7.04 5.80 -16.59
CA LEU A 122 -6.34 6.24 -15.38
C LEU A 122 -4.97 5.59 -15.30
N LYS A 123 -3.98 6.37 -14.87
CA LYS A 123 -2.65 5.87 -14.56
C LYS A 123 -2.59 5.50 -13.09
N LYS A 124 -1.79 4.47 -12.80
CA LYS A 124 -1.27 4.22 -11.46
C LYS A 124 0.06 4.90 -11.30
N TYR A 125 0.38 5.32 -10.09
CA TYR A 125 1.64 5.99 -9.78
C TYR A 125 2.44 5.19 -8.75
N LYS A 126 3.76 5.16 -8.92
CA LYS A 126 4.67 4.45 -7.99
C LYS A 126 4.70 5.07 -6.60
N ASN A 127 4.57 6.39 -6.54
CA ASN A 127 4.66 7.16 -5.32
C ASN A 127 3.79 8.42 -5.39
N LEU A 128 3.48 8.98 -4.23
CA LEU A 128 2.83 10.28 -4.07
C LEU A 128 3.68 11.15 -3.16
N ILE A 129 3.69 12.46 -3.40
CA ILE A 129 4.38 13.44 -2.54
C ILE A 129 3.35 14.47 -2.08
N LEU A 130 3.06 14.51 -0.79
CA LEU A 130 2.28 15.56 -0.16
C LEU A 130 3.27 16.62 0.31
N LYS A 131 3.28 17.77 -0.38
CA LYS A 131 4.22 18.85 -0.05
C LYS A 131 3.67 19.75 1.04
N GLU A 132 4.57 20.17 1.94
CA GLU A 132 4.26 21.06 3.06
C GLU A 132 3.04 20.59 3.87
N ILE A 133 2.89 19.27 4.07
CA ILE A 133 1.79 18.70 4.87
C ILE A 133 1.77 19.29 6.28
N TRP A 134 2.95 19.58 6.81
CA TRP A 134 3.15 20.62 7.82
C TRP A 134 4.14 21.65 7.26
N PRO A 135 4.18 22.89 7.77
CA PRO A 135 5.13 23.89 7.30
C PRO A 135 6.57 23.35 7.33
N GLY A 136 7.22 23.32 6.16
CA GLY A 136 8.59 22.80 5.99
C GLY A 136 8.76 21.28 6.06
N ILE A 137 7.66 20.50 6.04
CA ILE A 137 7.69 19.03 6.09
C ILE A 137 6.90 18.47 4.90
N ASP A 138 7.59 17.70 4.05
CA ASP A 138 6.97 16.92 2.98
C ASP A 138 6.77 15.48 3.43
N LEU A 139 5.78 14.80 2.86
CA LEU A 139 5.49 13.39 3.09
C LEU A 139 5.48 12.64 1.76
N LYS A 140 6.36 11.66 1.63
CA LYS A 140 6.41 10.76 0.46
C LYS A 140 5.74 9.44 0.82
N LEU A 141 4.89 8.94 -0.07
CA LEU A 141 4.22 7.66 0.01
C LEU A 141 4.72 6.74 -1.09
N GLU A 142 5.05 5.51 -0.75
CA GLU A 142 5.51 4.48 -1.70
C GLU A 142 4.85 3.15 -1.35
N ILE A 143 4.64 2.29 -2.34
CA ILE A 143 4.23 0.91 -2.11
C ILE A 143 5.43 0.01 -2.38
N SER A 144 5.83 -0.75 -1.37
CA SER A 144 6.97 -1.67 -1.48
C SER A 144 6.69 -2.94 -0.70
N GLY A 145 6.93 -4.10 -1.31
CA GLY A 145 6.76 -5.40 -0.64
C GLY A 145 5.35 -5.66 -0.09
N GLY A 146 4.33 -5.11 -0.75
CA GLY A 146 2.94 -5.22 -0.33
C GLY A 146 2.54 -4.34 0.86
N ARG A 147 3.28 -3.27 1.11
CA ARG A 147 3.12 -2.38 2.27
C ARG A 147 3.13 -0.93 1.84
N LEU A 148 2.38 -0.09 2.55
CA LEU A 148 2.52 1.36 2.44
C LEU A 148 3.76 1.78 3.24
N LYS A 149 4.72 2.37 2.55
CA LYS A 149 5.84 3.08 3.14
C LYS A 149 5.55 4.58 3.10
N TYR A 150 5.83 5.27 4.20
CA TYR A 150 5.66 6.70 4.27
C TYR A 150 6.90 7.33 4.92
N THR A 151 7.42 8.39 4.32
CA THR A 151 8.69 8.99 4.72
C THR A 151 8.53 10.50 4.83
N PHE A 152 8.90 11.07 5.98
CA PHE A 152 8.86 12.51 6.23
C PHE A 152 10.19 13.14 5.84
N PHE A 153 10.13 14.21 5.06
CA PHE A 153 11.28 15.04 4.68
C PHE A 153 11.12 16.41 5.32
N LEU A 154 11.90 16.65 6.37
CA LEU A 154 11.89 17.90 7.11
C LEU A 154 12.99 18.80 6.54
N GLN A 155 12.63 20.00 6.10
CA GLN A 155 13.58 21.03 5.70
C GLN A 155 14.35 21.57 6.91
N LYS A 156 15.50 22.19 6.66
CA LYS A 156 16.31 22.87 7.69
C LYS A 156 15.45 23.83 8.53
N GLY A 157 15.60 23.77 9.85
CA GLY A 157 14.95 24.63 10.83
C GLY A 157 13.62 24.10 11.38
N ASN A 158 13.16 22.93 10.93
CA ASN A 158 11.83 22.43 11.29
C ASN A 158 11.84 21.47 12.48
N ASN A 159 10.84 21.65 13.33
CA ASN A 159 10.67 20.90 14.56
C ASN A 159 9.89 19.60 14.30
N THR A 160 10.50 18.46 14.65
CA THR A 160 9.92 17.12 14.48
C THR A 160 8.64 16.91 15.28
N LYS A 161 8.46 17.66 16.39
CA LYS A 161 7.26 17.60 17.25
C LYS A 161 5.98 18.07 16.55
N ARG A 162 6.10 18.68 15.36
CA ARG A 162 4.94 18.99 14.49
C ARG A 162 4.31 17.74 13.90
N ILE A 163 5.10 16.69 13.69
CA ILE A 163 4.61 15.42 13.14
C ILE A 163 3.84 14.71 14.26
N LYS A 164 2.52 14.70 14.12
CA LYS A 164 1.59 14.06 15.04
C LYS A 164 0.64 13.18 14.24
N LEU A 165 0.72 11.87 14.49
CA LEU A 165 -0.14 10.89 13.85
C LEU A 165 -1.16 10.39 14.87
N HIS A 166 -2.42 10.75 14.69
CA HIS A 166 -3.51 10.33 15.57
C HIS A 166 -4.22 9.10 14.99
N TYR A 167 -4.21 8.00 15.73
CA TYR A 167 -4.83 6.76 15.29
C TYR A 167 -6.28 6.66 15.77
N GLU A 168 -7.19 6.37 14.85
CA GLU A 168 -8.62 6.21 15.12
C GLU A 168 -9.11 4.84 14.63
N GLY A 169 -10.03 4.21 15.38
CA GLY A 169 -10.68 2.95 14.97
C GLY A 169 -9.98 1.67 15.43
N LEU A 170 -8.78 1.75 15.99
CA LEU A 170 -8.07 0.60 16.56
C LEU A 170 -8.71 0.10 17.87
N GLU A 171 -8.60 -1.20 18.15
CA GLU A 171 -8.96 -1.77 19.46
C GLU A 171 -7.95 -1.38 20.55
N GLU A 172 -6.67 -1.33 20.18
CA GLU A 172 -5.57 -0.97 21.06
C GLU A 172 -4.43 -0.40 20.22
N LEU A 173 -3.74 0.62 20.75
CA LEU A 173 -2.47 1.11 20.24
C LEU A 173 -1.47 1.13 21.39
N LYS A 174 -0.30 0.51 21.20
CA LYS A 174 0.75 0.52 22.23
C LYS A 174 2.15 0.45 21.66
N LEU A 175 3.11 0.95 22.43
CA LEU A 175 4.52 0.70 22.18
C LEU A 175 4.94 -0.61 22.87
N ASN A 176 5.60 -1.47 22.12
CA ASN A 176 6.26 -2.67 22.65
C ASN A 176 7.75 -2.60 22.33
N ASN A 177 8.56 -2.31 23.35
CA ASN A 177 9.98 -1.95 23.18
C ASN A 177 10.15 -0.75 22.25
N LYS A 178 10.44 -1.02 20.98
CA LYS A 178 10.72 -0.02 19.94
C LYS A 178 9.77 -0.09 18.76
N THR A 179 8.80 -1.01 18.79
CA THR A 179 7.80 -1.17 17.76
C THR A 179 6.46 -0.60 18.23
N LEU A 180 5.67 -0.10 17.29
CA LEU A 180 4.29 0.29 17.52
C LEU A 180 3.39 -0.89 17.16
N GLU A 181 2.49 -1.27 18.05
CA GLU A 181 1.55 -2.36 17.84
C GLU A 181 0.14 -1.79 17.72
N LEU A 182 -0.48 -2.03 16.57
CA LEU A 182 -1.85 -1.63 16.26
C LEU A 182 -2.71 -2.89 16.30
N LYS A 183 -3.65 -2.96 17.25
CA LYS A 183 -4.59 -4.07 17.35
C LYS A 183 -5.90 -3.72 16.65
N THR A 184 -6.36 -4.64 15.81
CA THR A 184 -7.64 -4.58 15.11
C THR A 184 -8.48 -5.80 15.47
N SER A 185 -9.76 -5.79 15.11
CA SER A 185 -10.65 -6.93 15.34
C SER A 185 -10.31 -8.17 14.50
N ILE A 186 -9.52 -8.01 13.43
CA ILE A 186 -9.14 -9.10 12.52
C ILE A 186 -7.64 -9.42 12.55
N GLY A 187 -6.91 -8.90 13.55
CA GLY A 187 -5.50 -9.19 13.77
C GLY A 187 -4.67 -7.97 14.19
N LYS A 188 -3.36 -8.09 14.04
CA LYS A 188 -2.39 -7.10 14.53
C LYS A 188 -1.52 -6.57 13.40
N ILE A 189 -1.14 -5.31 13.50
CA ILE A 189 -0.19 -4.65 12.60
C ILE A 189 0.96 -4.12 13.47
N ILE A 190 2.19 -4.18 12.96
CA ILE A 190 3.40 -3.80 13.69
C ILE A 190 4.15 -2.74 12.88
N GLU A 191 4.40 -1.56 13.43
CA GLU A 191 5.38 -0.64 12.85
C GLU A 191 6.72 -0.85 13.55
N ASN A 192 7.77 -1.10 12.78
CA ASN A 192 9.13 -1.23 13.28
C ASN A 192 9.64 0.10 13.85
N GLU A 193 10.75 0.03 14.60
CA GLU A 193 11.49 1.21 15.06
C GLU A 193 11.74 2.18 13.90
N PRO A 194 11.47 3.48 14.07
CA PRO A 194 11.70 4.45 13.02
C PRO A 194 13.20 4.59 12.76
N ILE A 195 13.57 4.91 11.53
CA ILE A 195 14.95 5.20 11.17
C ILE A 195 15.01 6.64 10.66
N ALA A 196 16.05 7.39 11.07
CA ALA A 196 16.27 8.74 10.60
C ALA A 196 17.70 8.96 10.09
N TRP A 197 17.83 9.87 9.13
CA TRP A 197 19.08 10.21 8.47
C TRP A 197 19.15 11.72 8.19
N ASP A 198 20.34 12.31 8.32
CA ASP A 198 20.60 13.68 7.89
C ASP A 198 20.84 13.76 6.36
N GLN A 199 21.06 14.96 5.84
CA GLN A 199 21.40 15.17 4.41
C GLN A 199 22.72 14.52 3.97
N LYS A 200 23.63 14.24 4.90
CA LYS A 200 24.94 13.64 4.64
C LYS A 200 24.86 12.10 4.68
N GLY A 201 23.71 11.54 5.03
CA GLY A 201 23.48 10.10 5.18
C GLY A 201 23.90 9.54 6.53
N ASN A 202 24.20 10.38 7.52
CA ASN A 202 24.48 9.92 8.88
C ASN A 202 23.19 9.50 9.56
N LYS A 203 23.21 8.36 10.24
CA LYS A 203 22.06 7.88 11.02
C LYS A 203 21.85 8.76 12.25
N ILE A 204 20.62 9.24 12.42
CA ILE A 204 20.18 10.01 13.57
C ILE A 204 19.34 9.10 14.47
N GLN A 205 19.52 9.23 15.79
CA GLN A 205 18.73 8.47 16.75
C GLN A 205 17.30 9.02 16.79
N VAL A 206 16.33 8.14 16.56
CA VAL A 206 14.91 8.46 16.62
C VAL A 206 14.16 7.32 17.31
N SER A 207 13.15 7.67 18.09
CA SER A 207 12.25 6.71 18.72
C SER A 207 10.80 7.21 18.64
N TYR A 208 9.86 6.29 18.83
CA TYR A 208 8.47 6.65 18.99
C TYR A 208 8.19 7.17 20.40
N GLN A 209 7.37 8.20 20.49
CA GLN A 209 6.68 8.61 21.70
C GLN A 209 5.17 8.50 21.47
N LEU A 210 4.48 7.78 22.35
CA LEU A 210 3.03 7.57 22.26
C LEU A 210 2.34 8.24 23.45
N ASN A 211 1.38 9.13 23.16
CA ASN A 211 0.53 9.76 24.16
C ASN A 211 -0.94 9.50 23.80
N GLY A 212 -1.58 8.58 24.52
CA GLY A 212 -2.88 8.05 24.14
C GLY A 212 -2.80 7.41 22.75
N ASN A 213 -3.55 7.95 21.80
CA ASN A 213 -3.55 7.49 20.41
C ASN A 213 -2.72 8.38 19.47
N ILE A 214 -1.92 9.30 20.01
CA ILE A 214 -1.09 10.21 19.21
C ILE A 214 0.35 9.75 19.24
N LEU A 215 0.87 9.35 18.08
CA LEU A 215 2.25 9.01 17.85
C LEU A 215 3.06 10.24 17.43
N GLN A 216 4.21 10.40 18.06
CA GLN A 216 5.21 11.42 17.74
C GLN A 216 6.60 10.80 17.63
N PHE A 217 7.54 11.56 17.10
CA PHE A 217 8.93 11.16 16.90
C PHE A 217 9.84 11.95 17.83
N ASP A 218 10.61 11.23 18.64
CA ASP A 218 11.63 11.81 19.51
C ASP A 218 13.00 11.64 18.88
N VAL A 219 13.55 12.75 18.40
CA VAL A 219 14.80 12.77 17.64
C VAL A 219 15.89 13.34 18.55
N HIS A 220 16.93 12.54 18.78
CA HIS A 220 18.06 12.88 19.63
C HIS A 220 19.25 13.32 18.79
N ASP A 221 20.12 14.15 19.39
CA ASP A 221 21.39 14.59 18.79
C ASP A 221 21.27 15.23 17.39
N PHE A 222 20.09 15.80 17.10
CA PHE A 222 19.81 16.53 15.87
C PHE A 222 19.78 18.03 16.14
N LEU A 223 20.67 18.76 15.46
CA LEU A 223 20.57 20.22 15.42
C LEU A 223 19.48 20.57 14.42
N GLU A 224 18.48 21.35 14.84
CA GLU A 224 17.38 21.82 13.98
C GLU A 224 17.89 22.60 12.74
N GLU A 225 19.18 22.91 12.65
CA GLU A 225 19.84 23.52 11.50
C GLU A 225 20.18 22.58 10.33
N GLU A 226 19.81 21.32 10.37
CA GLU A 226 19.98 20.39 9.25
C GLU A 226 18.61 19.93 8.73
N SER A 227 18.56 19.32 7.55
CA SER A 227 17.33 18.66 7.09
C SER A 227 17.35 17.19 7.53
N LEU A 228 16.17 16.63 7.75
CA LEU A 228 16.02 15.29 8.33
C LEU A 228 15.07 14.46 7.48
N VAL A 229 15.40 13.19 7.31
CA VAL A 229 14.50 12.18 6.75
C VAL A 229 14.11 11.22 7.87
N ILE A 230 12.82 11.03 8.11
CA ILE A 230 12.29 10.04 9.07
C ILE A 230 11.46 9.02 8.30
N ASP A 231 11.76 7.75 8.51
CA ASP A 231 11.15 6.63 7.79
C ASP A 231 10.64 5.56 8.78
N PRO A 232 9.34 5.60 9.14
CA PRO A 232 8.67 4.52 9.85
C PRO A 232 8.44 3.33 8.91
N GLU A 233 8.91 2.15 9.31
CA GLU A 233 8.67 0.94 8.53
C GLU A 233 7.42 0.21 9.04
N LEU A 234 6.31 0.35 8.32
CA LEU A 234 5.06 -0.37 8.59
C LEU A 234 5.19 -1.85 8.16
N ILE A 235 5.11 -2.78 9.10
CA ILE A 235 5.01 -4.22 8.86
C ILE A 235 3.58 -4.69 9.16
N PHE A 236 2.89 -5.14 8.12
CA PHE A 236 1.65 -5.88 8.31
C PHE A 236 1.96 -7.27 8.87
N SER A 237 1.41 -7.62 10.03
CA SER A 237 1.61 -8.92 10.69
C SER A 237 0.28 -9.53 11.10
N THR A 238 -0.61 -9.75 10.13
CA THR A 238 -1.75 -10.63 10.36
C THR A 238 -1.33 -12.07 10.14
N TYR A 239 -1.46 -12.89 11.19
CA TYR A 239 -1.42 -14.34 11.10
C TYR A 239 -2.73 -14.82 10.45
N THR A 240 -2.92 -14.61 9.14
CA THR A 240 -4.13 -15.07 8.43
C THR A 240 -4.07 -16.53 7.99
N GLY A 241 -3.10 -17.33 8.46
CA GLY A 241 -3.22 -18.78 8.32
C GLY A 241 -3.37 -19.32 6.89
N SER A 242 -2.53 -18.86 5.95
CA SER A 242 -2.20 -19.48 4.63
C SER A 242 -3.22 -19.31 3.47
N THR A 243 -2.86 -19.37 2.17
CA THR A 243 -1.59 -19.31 1.37
C THR A 243 -1.96 -19.24 -0.13
N ALA A 244 -1.44 -18.28 -0.91
CA ALA A 244 -1.45 -18.24 -2.40
C ALA A 244 -2.77 -18.60 -3.15
N ASP A 245 -3.30 -17.66 -3.94
CA ASP A 245 -4.29 -18.00 -4.97
C ASP A 245 -3.65 -18.91 -6.02
N ASN A 246 -4.18 -20.13 -6.20
CA ASN A 246 -3.82 -21.00 -7.31
C ASN A 246 -4.89 -20.92 -8.39
N TRP A 247 -4.62 -20.20 -9.47
CA TRP A 247 -5.48 -20.22 -10.65
C TRP A 247 -5.18 -21.45 -11.50
N GLY A 248 -6.10 -22.42 -11.48
CA GLY A 248 -6.06 -23.60 -12.34
C GLY A 248 -6.48 -23.27 -13.77
N PHE A 249 -5.56 -23.44 -14.73
CA PHE A 249 -5.86 -23.25 -16.15
C PHE A 249 -6.36 -24.52 -16.83
N CYS A 250 -5.98 -25.69 -16.30
CA CYS A 250 -6.39 -26.98 -16.83
C CYS A 250 -6.40 -28.05 -15.73
N GLY A 251 -7.33 -29.01 -15.86
CA GLY A 251 -7.40 -30.19 -15.03
C GLY A 251 -7.81 -31.41 -15.85
N THR A 252 -7.28 -32.58 -15.50
CA THR A 252 -7.67 -33.87 -16.08
C THR A 252 -7.59 -34.97 -15.03
N TYR A 253 -8.24 -36.10 -15.28
CA TYR A 253 -8.23 -37.27 -14.41
C TYR A 253 -7.43 -38.42 -15.03
N ALA A 254 -6.75 -39.20 -14.19
CA ALA A 254 -6.10 -40.45 -14.59
C ALA A 254 -7.08 -41.64 -14.50
N PRO A 255 -6.76 -42.78 -15.15
CA PRO A 255 -7.58 -43.99 -15.11
C PRO A 255 -7.80 -44.58 -13.71
N ASP A 256 -6.92 -44.27 -12.76
CA ASP A 256 -7.02 -44.63 -11.35
C ASP A 256 -7.83 -43.62 -10.51
N LYS A 257 -8.45 -42.63 -11.17
CA LYS A 257 -9.23 -41.53 -10.59
C LYS A 257 -8.41 -40.49 -9.82
N ALA A 258 -7.08 -40.48 -9.94
CA ALA A 258 -6.29 -39.34 -9.49
C ALA A 258 -6.58 -38.09 -10.34
N VAL A 259 -6.61 -36.92 -9.72
CA VAL A 259 -6.83 -35.63 -10.41
C VAL A 259 -5.50 -34.90 -10.54
N TYR A 260 -5.19 -34.44 -11.75
CA TYR A 260 -4.06 -33.60 -12.07
C TYR A 260 -4.58 -32.20 -12.41
N SER A 261 -4.04 -31.18 -11.76
CA SER A 261 -4.37 -29.77 -12.01
C SER A 261 -3.08 -28.98 -12.21
N GLY A 262 -3.06 -28.12 -13.21
CA GLY A 262 -1.96 -27.20 -13.49
C GLY A 262 -2.40 -25.76 -13.26
N GLY A 263 -1.68 -25.04 -12.41
CA GLY A 263 -1.96 -23.65 -12.09
C GLY A 263 -0.71 -22.86 -11.72
N ILE A 264 -0.89 -21.56 -11.48
CA ILE A 264 0.16 -20.65 -11.03
C ILE A 264 -0.18 -20.13 -9.63
N VAL A 265 0.87 -19.96 -8.83
CA VAL A 265 0.88 -19.30 -7.51
C VAL A 265 1.53 -17.94 -7.66
#